data_AF-A0A505D9C1-F1
#
_entry.id   AF-A0A505D9C1-F1
#
_cell.length_a   1.000
_cell.length_b   1.000
_cell.length_c   1.000
_cell.angle_alpha   90.00
_cell.angle_beta   90.00
_cell.angle_gamma   90.00
#
_symmetry.space_group_name_H-M   'P 1'
#
loop_
_entity.id
_entity.type
_entity.pdbx_description
1 polymer ?
#
loop_
_entity_poly.entity_id
_entity_poly.type
_entity_poly.pdbx_seq_one_letter_code
_entity_poly.pdbx_strand_id
1 'polypeptide(L)'
;MTEDHAHQTGPTAGPDHEQRWAELADLVLIISREIQFRRYTDERAVHLSQSEGMVMRYLKSDPDAAPSRIAAATGLQRTNLSTVLRGLEQKGFIERRTHSGDGRGVTVHSTERGRNNTILVRREWATTLAEAANHDTEHLDAALALLSAVETGLTRTRPRNRATRPETGT
;
A
#
# COMPACT_ATOMS: atom_id res chain seq x y z
N MET A 1 41.70 14.23 34.32
CA MET A 1 42.14 12.92 33.84
C MET A 1 41.65 11.94 34.90
N THR A 2 40.57 11.19 34.70
CA THR A 2 40.05 10.60 33.47
C THR A 2 38.54 10.42 33.62
N GLU A 3 37.85 10.56 32.50
CA GLU A 3 36.40 10.44 32.33
C GLU A 3 35.87 9.08 32.81
N ASP A 4 34.82 9.09 33.61
CA ASP A 4 33.93 7.93 33.75
C ASP A 4 32.78 8.13 32.75
N HIS A 5 32.97 7.58 31.55
CA HIS A 5 31.93 7.50 30.53
C HIS A 5 30.87 6.50 30.99
N ALA A 6 29.85 7.02 31.67
CA ALA A 6 28.57 6.35 31.80
C ALA A 6 28.00 6.10 30.40
N HIS A 7 28.22 4.89 29.89
CA HIS A 7 27.44 4.31 28.80
C HIS A 7 25.98 4.25 29.28
N GLN A 8 25.19 5.25 28.90
CA GLN A 8 23.74 5.13 28.84
C GLN A 8 23.40 4.21 27.66
N THR A 9 23.40 2.91 27.92
CA THR A 9 22.71 1.95 27.06
C THR A 9 21.21 2.24 27.14
N GLY A 10 20.64 2.69 26.03
CA GLY A 10 19.19 2.87 25.88
C GLY A 10 18.41 1.58 26.16
N PRO A 11 17.07 1.66 26.31
CA PRO A 11 16.27 0.54 26.78
C PRO A 11 16.35 -0.62 25.78
N THR A 12 17.06 -1.67 26.17
CA THR A 12 17.09 -2.95 25.47
C THR A 12 15.67 -3.51 25.53
N ALA A 13 14.94 -3.45 24.42
CA ALA A 13 13.63 -4.06 24.30
C ALA A 13 13.76 -5.54 24.70
N GLY A 14 13.05 -5.96 25.75
CA GLY A 14 13.05 -7.35 26.19
C GLY A 14 12.54 -8.29 25.09
N PRO A 15 12.88 -9.59 25.13
CA PRO A 15 12.44 -10.59 24.16
C PRO A 15 10.91 -10.59 23.92
N ASP A 16 10.14 -10.24 24.95
CA ASP A 16 8.69 -10.10 24.92
C ASP A 16 8.19 -9.03 23.93
N HIS A 17 8.96 -7.96 23.70
CA HIS A 17 8.56 -6.90 22.78
C HIS A 17 8.73 -7.31 21.33
N GLU A 18 9.85 -7.96 20.98
CA GLU A 18 10.08 -8.46 19.62
C GLU A 18 9.04 -9.51 19.22
N GLN A 19 8.70 -10.42 20.14
CA GLN A 19 7.66 -11.41 19.91
C GLN A 19 6.29 -10.76 19.65
N ARG A 20 5.91 -9.75 20.45
CA ARG A 20 4.65 -9.01 20.22
C ARG A 20 4.63 -8.28 18.88
N TRP A 21 5.76 -7.75 18.40
CA TRP A 21 5.85 -7.17 17.07
C TRP A 21 5.70 -8.20 15.96
N ALA A 22 6.24 -9.41 16.15
CA ALA A 22 6.05 -10.52 15.23
C ALA A 22 4.57 -10.97 15.19
N GLU A 23 3.92 -11.10 16.34
CA GLU A 23 2.49 -11.40 16.43
C GLU A 23 1.63 -10.35 15.72
N LEU A 24 1.95 -9.06 15.87
CA LEU A 24 1.28 -8.00 15.12
C LEU A 24 1.44 -8.19 13.60
N ALA A 25 2.66 -8.51 13.14
CA ALA A 25 2.92 -8.73 11.72
C ALA A 25 2.11 -9.92 11.18
N ASP A 26 2.07 -11.03 11.90
CA ASP A 26 1.27 -12.21 11.53
C ASP A 26 -0.22 -11.89 11.46
N LEU A 27 -0.76 -11.19 12.45
CA LEU A 27 -2.16 -10.75 12.47
C LEU A 27 -2.49 -9.86 11.26
N VAL A 28 -1.62 -8.90 10.93
CA VAL A 28 -1.83 -8.03 9.76
C VAL A 28 -1.86 -8.84 8.46
N LEU A 29 -0.97 -9.83 8.31
CA LEU A 29 -0.93 -10.69 7.12
C LEU A 29 -2.17 -11.60 7.02
N ILE A 30 -2.57 -12.21 8.13
CA ILE A 30 -3.77 -13.06 8.22
C ILE A 30 -5.02 -12.25 7.90
N ILE A 31 -5.21 -11.10 8.56
CA ILE A 31 -6.37 -10.23 8.32
C ILE A 31 -6.38 -9.74 6.87
N SER A 32 -5.24 -9.33 6.33
CA SER A 32 -5.14 -8.95 4.91
C SER A 32 -5.58 -10.09 3.99
N ARG A 33 -5.23 -11.33 4.32
CA ARG A 33 -5.61 -12.50 3.52
C ARG A 33 -7.12 -12.80 3.63
N GLU A 34 -7.69 -12.71 4.82
CA GLU A 34 -9.13 -12.91 5.04
C GLU A 34 -9.98 -11.85 4.33
N ILE A 35 -9.54 -10.59 4.33
CA ILE A 35 -10.21 -9.53 3.58
C ILE A 35 -10.22 -9.84 2.06
N GLN A 36 -9.13 -10.38 1.52
CA GLN A 36 -9.01 -10.69 0.09
C GLN A 36 -9.89 -11.87 -0.35
N PHE A 37 -10.17 -12.82 0.55
CA PHE A 37 -10.97 -14.00 0.22
C PHE A 37 -12.48 -13.78 0.31
N ARG A 38 -12.92 -12.71 0.98
CA ARG A 38 -14.34 -12.42 1.15
C ARG A 38 -14.94 -11.90 -0.15
N ARG A 39 -16.10 -12.46 -0.51
CA ARG A 39 -16.90 -11.94 -1.62
C ARG A 39 -17.58 -10.65 -1.19
N TYR A 40 -17.74 -9.72 -2.13
CA TYR A 40 -18.53 -8.51 -1.88
C TYR A 40 -20.01 -8.83 -2.01
N THR A 41 -20.82 -8.19 -1.17
CA THR A 41 -22.27 -8.31 -1.22
C THR A 41 -22.85 -7.44 -2.33
N ASP A 42 -22.30 -6.23 -2.55
CA ASP A 42 -22.66 -5.38 -3.68
C ASP A 42 -22.04 -5.89 -5.00
N GLU A 43 -22.88 -6.33 -5.94
CA GLU A 43 -22.47 -6.84 -7.26
C GLU A 43 -21.75 -5.80 -8.13
N ARG A 44 -21.91 -4.50 -7.83
CA ARG A 44 -21.21 -3.42 -8.52
C ARG A 44 -19.77 -3.26 -8.03
N ALA A 45 -19.46 -3.79 -6.85
CA ALA A 45 -18.11 -3.79 -6.31
C ALA A 45 -17.26 -4.85 -7.02
N VAL A 46 -16.20 -4.40 -7.66
CA VAL A 46 -15.27 -5.25 -8.39
C VAL A 46 -14.01 -5.46 -7.56
N HIS A 47 -13.65 -6.73 -7.40
CA HIS A 47 -12.42 -7.13 -6.76
C HIS A 47 -11.17 -6.63 -7.51
N LEU A 48 -10.26 -6.06 -6.73
CA LEU A 48 -8.92 -5.68 -7.18
C LEU A 48 -7.92 -6.64 -6.56
N SER A 49 -6.95 -7.08 -7.35
CA SER A 49 -5.76 -7.70 -6.78
C SER A 49 -5.04 -6.73 -5.85
N GLN A 50 -4.17 -7.23 -4.97
CA GLN A 50 -3.40 -6.40 -4.04
C GLN A 50 -2.66 -5.27 -4.77
N SER A 51 -1.94 -5.58 -5.86
CA SER A 51 -1.18 -4.60 -6.65
C SER A 51 -2.07 -3.56 -7.32
N GLU A 52 -3.23 -3.97 -7.86
CA GLU A 52 -4.22 -3.04 -8.42
C GLU A 52 -4.79 -2.11 -7.34
N GLY A 53 -5.12 -2.66 -6.17
CA GLY A 53 -5.58 -1.89 -5.02
C GLY A 53 -4.54 -0.88 -4.52
N MET A 54 -3.25 -1.22 -4.54
CA MET A 54 -2.16 -0.30 -4.21
C MET A 54 -2.09 0.86 -5.19
N VAL A 55 -2.19 0.59 -6.51
CA VAL A 55 -2.20 1.65 -7.52
C VAL A 55 -3.42 2.55 -7.37
N MET A 56 -4.63 1.98 -7.21
CA MET A 56 -5.85 2.77 -7.01
C MET A 56 -5.82 3.61 -5.74
N ARG A 57 -5.23 3.09 -4.65
CA ARG A 57 -5.05 3.84 -3.40
C ARG A 57 -4.10 5.02 -3.60
N TYR A 58 -3.00 4.83 -4.31
CA TYR A 58 -2.08 5.91 -4.65
C TYR A 58 -2.73 6.98 -5.53
N LEU A 59 -3.47 6.57 -6.57
CA LEU A 59 -4.19 7.49 -7.45
C LEU A 59 -5.32 8.24 -6.73
N LYS A 60 -5.86 7.73 -5.62
CA LYS A 60 -6.81 8.49 -4.80
C LYS A 60 -6.15 9.74 -4.17
N SER A 61 -4.89 9.64 -3.75
CA SER A 61 -4.14 10.76 -3.16
C SER A 61 -3.45 11.64 -4.19
N ASP A 62 -3.08 11.06 -5.33
CA ASP A 62 -2.39 11.72 -6.45
C ASP A 62 -3.08 11.35 -7.76
N PRO A 63 -4.19 12.05 -8.10
CA PRO A 63 -5.07 11.67 -9.21
C PRO A 63 -4.39 11.57 -10.57
N ASP A 64 -3.32 12.35 -10.77
CA ASP A 64 -2.65 12.53 -12.04
C ASP A 64 -1.16 12.22 -11.89
N ALA A 65 -0.79 10.95 -12.09
CA ALA A 65 0.55 10.48 -11.80
C ALA A 65 1.25 9.82 -12.99
N ALA A 66 2.54 10.10 -13.14
CA ALA A 66 3.39 9.37 -14.07
C ALA A 66 3.62 7.92 -13.57
N PRO A 67 3.69 6.91 -14.46
CA PRO A 67 3.96 5.52 -14.07
C PRO A 67 5.22 5.35 -13.21
N SER A 68 6.25 6.17 -13.39
CA SER A 68 7.46 6.13 -12.55
C SER A 68 7.19 6.49 -11.09
N ARG A 69 6.33 7.49 -10.84
CA ARG A 69 5.91 7.89 -9.49
C ARG A 69 5.05 6.80 -8.84
N ILE A 70 4.13 6.22 -9.60
CA ILE A 70 3.32 5.09 -9.14
C ILE A 70 4.22 3.91 -8.77
N ALA A 71 5.20 3.56 -9.60
CA ALA A 71 6.15 2.48 -9.31
C ALA A 71 6.91 2.73 -8.00
N ALA A 72 7.44 3.94 -7.80
CA ALA A 72 8.16 4.30 -6.59
C ALA A 72 7.27 4.22 -5.34
N ALA A 73 6.05 4.77 -5.40
CA ALA A 73 5.12 4.81 -4.28
C ALA A 73 4.52 3.43 -3.95
N THR A 74 4.28 2.59 -4.96
CA THR A 74 3.74 1.23 -4.76
C THR A 74 4.83 0.17 -4.53
N GLY A 75 6.09 0.46 -4.84
CA GLY A 75 7.18 -0.51 -4.79
C GLY A 75 7.12 -1.56 -5.91
N LEU A 76 6.22 -1.40 -6.88
CA LEU A 76 6.08 -2.31 -8.01
C LEU A 76 7.22 -2.11 -9.02
N GLN A 77 7.75 -3.23 -9.51
CA GLN A 77 8.68 -3.23 -10.65
C GLN A 77 8.02 -2.67 -11.90
N ARG A 78 8.80 -2.04 -12.79
CA ARG A 78 8.26 -1.42 -14.03
C ARG A 78 7.45 -2.40 -14.90
N THR A 79 7.94 -3.64 -15.05
CA THR A 79 7.28 -4.70 -15.82
C THR A 79 5.96 -5.13 -15.16
N ASN A 80 5.97 -5.35 -13.84
CA ASN A 80 4.75 -5.67 -13.09
C ASN A 80 3.73 -4.50 -13.15
N LEU A 81 4.18 -3.27 -12.90
CA LEU A 81 3.32 -2.09 -12.96
C LEU A 81 2.65 -1.95 -14.32
N SER A 82 3.37 -2.19 -15.41
CA SER A 82 2.79 -2.12 -16.76
C SER A 82 1.62 -3.10 -16.95
N THR A 83 1.75 -4.31 -16.40
CA THR A 83 0.67 -5.32 -16.39
C THR A 83 -0.50 -4.88 -15.52
N VAL A 84 -0.23 -4.38 -14.31
CA VAL A 84 -1.25 -3.87 -13.39
C VAL A 84 -2.05 -2.72 -14.01
N LEU A 85 -1.36 -1.74 -14.63
CA LEU A 85 -2.00 -0.61 -15.30
C LEU A 85 -2.86 -1.08 -16.47
N ARG A 86 -2.40 -2.04 -17.28
CA ARG A 86 -3.22 -2.61 -18.36
C ARG A 86 -4.48 -3.27 -17.82
N GLY A 87 -4.39 -4.05 -16.73
CA GLY A 87 -5.55 -4.68 -16.10
C GLY A 87 -6.57 -3.67 -15.56
N LEU A 88 -6.09 -2.62 -14.88
CA LEU A 88 -6.95 -1.53 -14.40
C LEU A 88 -7.63 -0.76 -15.54
N GLU A 89 -6.93 -0.52 -16.64
CA GLU A 89 -7.47 0.16 -17.83
C GLU A 89 -8.52 -0.71 -18.52
N GLN A 90 -8.28 -2.01 -18.66
CA GLN A 90 -9.28 -2.97 -19.18
C GLN A 90 -10.55 -3.04 -18.31
N LYS A 91 -10.41 -2.89 -16.99
CA LYS A 91 -11.54 -2.79 -16.05
C LYS A 91 -12.26 -1.43 -16.10
N GLY A 92 -11.70 -0.46 -16.84
CA GLY A 92 -12.20 0.92 -16.95
C GLY A 92 -12.00 1.75 -15.69
N PHE A 93 -11.02 1.41 -14.83
CA PHE A 93 -10.76 2.11 -13.56
C PHE A 93 -9.72 3.21 -13.67
N ILE A 94 -8.88 3.15 -14.70
CA ILE A 94 -7.90 4.18 -15.01
C ILE A 94 -7.91 4.50 -16.50
N GLU A 95 -7.36 5.65 -16.84
CA GLU A 95 -7.04 6.06 -18.21
C GLU A 95 -5.57 6.49 -18.30
N ARG A 96 -4.94 6.22 -19.44
CA ARG A 96 -3.59 6.72 -19.74
C ARG A 96 -3.65 7.81 -20.79
N ARG A 97 -3.04 8.96 -20.48
CA ARG A 97 -2.99 10.14 -21.36
C ARG A 97 -1.55 10.50 -21.71
N THR A 98 -1.26 10.59 -23.00
CA THR A 98 -0.02 11.14 -23.53
C THR A 98 -0.14 12.65 -23.69
N HIS A 99 0.80 13.41 -23.12
CA HIS A 99 0.90 14.86 -23.38
C HIS A 99 1.61 15.11 -24.72
N SER A 100 0.98 15.86 -25.61
CA SER A 100 1.49 16.20 -26.95
C SER A 100 2.47 17.39 -26.99
N GLY A 101 2.53 18.20 -25.92
CA GLY A 101 3.26 19.48 -25.95
C GLY A 101 4.69 19.47 -25.41
N ASP A 102 5.03 18.58 -24.46
CA ASP A 102 6.24 18.80 -23.63
C ASP A 102 7.05 17.51 -23.34
N GLY A 103 7.20 16.66 -24.37
CA GLY A 103 8.22 15.62 -24.35
C GLY A 103 7.93 14.42 -23.44
N ARG A 104 7.19 13.45 -23.99
CA ARG A 104 7.29 11.99 -23.72
C ARG A 104 6.80 11.45 -22.36
N GLY A 105 5.90 12.14 -21.67
CA GLY A 105 5.24 11.60 -20.46
C GLY A 105 3.87 10.97 -20.73
N VAL A 106 3.69 9.69 -20.37
CA VAL A 106 2.36 9.11 -20.13
C VAL A 106 1.96 9.45 -18.69
N THR A 107 0.73 9.93 -18.51
CA THR A 107 0.10 10.16 -17.21
C THR A 107 -1.04 9.17 -17.01
N VAL A 108 -1.22 8.70 -15.78
CA VAL A 108 -2.28 7.78 -15.39
C VAL A 108 -3.29 8.56 -14.55
N HIS A 109 -4.57 8.39 -14.86
CA HIS A 109 -5.69 9.09 -14.26
C HIS A 109 -6.69 8.07 -13.74
N SER A 110 -7.26 8.27 -12.55
CA SER A 110 -8.39 7.43 -12.10
C SER A 110 -9.70 7.89 -12.74
N THR A 111 -10.47 6.95 -13.29
CA THR A 111 -11.80 7.26 -13.83
C THR A 111 -12.82 7.45 -12.72
N GLU A 112 -13.99 7.99 -13.04
CA GLU A 112 -15.13 8.01 -12.10
C GLU A 112 -15.51 6.59 -11.66
N ARG A 113 -15.56 5.63 -12.59
CA ARG A 113 -15.82 4.21 -12.28
C ARG A 113 -14.79 3.66 -11.28
N GLY A 114 -13.50 3.95 -11.46
CA GLY A 114 -12.45 3.51 -10.53
C GLY A 114 -12.57 4.12 -9.14
N ARG A 115 -12.91 5.42 -9.06
CA ARG A 115 -13.18 6.12 -7.80
C ARG A 115 -14.41 5.53 -7.08
N ASN A 116 -15.50 5.32 -7.81
CA ASN A 116 -16.73 4.72 -7.27
C ASN A 116 -16.49 3.28 -6.77
N ASN A 117 -15.73 2.47 -7.52
CA ASN A 117 -15.37 1.12 -7.08
C ASN A 117 -14.59 1.16 -5.76
N THR A 118 -13.66 2.11 -5.61
CA THR A 118 -12.88 2.26 -4.36
C THR A 118 -13.78 2.59 -3.16
N ILE A 119 -14.83 3.39 -3.36
CA ILE A 119 -15.81 3.72 -2.31
C ILE A 119 -16.60 2.46 -1.92
N LEU A 120 -17.13 1.73 -2.91
CA LEU A 120 -17.90 0.51 -2.68
C LEU A 120 -17.08 -0.55 -1.94
N VAL A 121 -15.87 -0.84 -2.42
CA VAL A 121 -14.96 -1.80 -1.81
C VAL A 121 -14.62 -1.42 -0.36
N ARG A 122 -14.36 -0.14 -0.08
CA ARG A 122 -14.07 0.30 1.29
C ARG A 122 -15.27 0.15 2.22
N ARG A 123 -16.49 0.32 1.70
CA ARG A 123 -17.72 0.10 2.47
C ARG A 123 -17.89 -1.39 2.82
N GLU A 124 -17.69 -2.28 1.85
CA GLU A 124 -17.75 -3.74 2.06
C GLU A 124 -16.72 -4.18 3.12
N TRP A 125 -15.49 -3.68 3.05
CA TRP A 125 -14.47 -3.94 4.07
C TRP A 125 -14.85 -3.38 5.45
N ALA A 126 -15.41 -2.17 5.50
CA ALA A 126 -15.82 -1.57 6.77
C ALA A 126 -16.92 -2.39 7.46
N THR A 127 -17.97 -2.78 6.72
CA THR A 127 -19.03 -3.64 7.25
C THR A 127 -18.46 -4.98 7.73
N THR A 128 -17.66 -5.63 6.89
CA THR A 128 -17.03 -6.92 7.19
C THR A 128 -16.19 -6.90 8.47
N LEU A 129 -15.33 -5.88 8.61
CA LEU A 129 -14.43 -5.76 9.76
C LEU A 129 -15.19 -5.35 11.02
N ALA A 130 -16.18 -4.46 10.90
CA ALA A 130 -17.03 -4.10 12.03
C ALA A 130 -17.78 -5.32 12.56
N GLU A 131 -18.37 -6.14 11.68
CA GLU A 131 -19.03 -7.39 12.09
C GLU A 131 -18.07 -8.37 12.74
N ALA A 132 -16.88 -8.58 12.17
CA ALA A 132 -15.87 -9.48 12.75
C ALA A 132 -15.37 -9.02 14.13
N ALA A 133 -15.39 -7.70 14.38
CA ALA A 133 -15.04 -7.10 15.66
C ALA A 133 -16.25 -6.94 16.60
N ASN A 134 -17.43 -7.49 16.27
CA ASN A 134 -18.69 -7.27 17.02
C ASN A 134 -19.04 -5.78 17.22
N HIS A 135 -18.65 -4.94 16.27
CA HIS A 135 -18.77 -3.47 16.32
C HIS A 135 -18.06 -2.84 17.52
N ASP A 136 -17.11 -3.54 18.13
CA ASP A 136 -16.26 -2.98 19.17
C ASP A 136 -15.32 -1.92 18.56
N THR A 137 -15.29 -0.76 19.20
CA THR A 137 -14.50 0.40 18.79
C THR A 137 -13.58 0.90 19.90
N GLU A 138 -13.53 0.24 21.07
CA GLU A 138 -12.82 0.71 22.27
C GLU A 138 -11.35 1.07 21.98
N HIS A 139 -10.68 0.27 21.15
CA HIS A 139 -9.27 0.46 20.81
C HIS A 139 -9.03 0.76 19.32
N LEU A 140 -10.09 1.05 18.55
CA LEU A 140 -9.98 1.21 17.11
C LEU A 140 -9.05 2.38 16.75
N ASP A 141 -9.19 3.53 17.41
CA ASP A 141 -8.35 4.70 17.14
C ASP A 141 -6.87 4.47 17.48
N ALA A 142 -6.60 3.80 18.61
CA ALA A 142 -5.25 3.43 19.02
C ALA A 142 -4.61 2.45 18.02
N ALA A 143 -5.37 1.44 17.57
CA ALA A 143 -4.92 0.49 16.56
C ALA A 143 -4.63 1.19 15.21
N LEU A 144 -5.52 2.08 14.75
CA LEU A 144 -5.34 2.86 13.53
C LEU A 144 -4.10 3.75 13.62
N ALA A 145 -3.86 4.41 14.75
CA ALA A 145 -2.67 5.23 14.97
C ALA A 145 -1.38 4.41 14.91
N LEU A 146 -1.35 3.26 15.59
CA LEU A 146 -0.19 2.36 15.57
C LEU A 146 0.10 1.82 14.17
N LEU A 147 -0.92 1.27 13.50
CA LEU A 147 -0.76 0.72 12.14
C LEU A 147 -0.34 1.79 11.13
N SER A 148 -0.84 3.03 11.26
CA SER A 148 -0.43 4.15 10.42
C SER A 148 1.04 4.54 10.65
N ALA A 149 1.50 4.55 11.91
CA ALA A 149 2.90 4.83 12.24
C ALA A 149 3.83 3.74 11.65
N VAL A 150 3.44 2.47 11.77
CA VAL A 150 4.18 1.34 11.17
C VAL A 150 4.19 1.44 9.64
N GLU A 151 3.06 1.69 9.00
CA GLU A 151 2.95 1.86 7.54
C GLU A 151 3.82 3.00 7.01
N THR A 152 3.81 4.14 7.70
CA THR A 152 4.66 5.30 7.37
C THR A 152 6.14 4.97 7.55
N GLY A 153 6.50 4.31 8.64
CA GLY A 153 7.88 3.87 8.92
C GLY A 153 8.41 2.93 7.84
N LEU A 154 7.66 1.88 7.50
CA LEU A 154 8.03 0.90 6.46
C LEU A 154 8.08 1.52 5.06
N THR A 155 7.19 2.46 4.74
CA THR A 155 7.21 3.17 3.45
C THR A 155 8.44 4.06 3.32
N ARG A 156 8.85 4.74 4.40
CA ARG A 156 10.04 5.59 4.42
C ARG A 156 11.34 4.79 4.26
N THR A 157 11.44 3.61 4.88
CA THR A 157 12.64 2.76 4.85
C THR A 157 12.67 1.77 3.68
N ARG A 158 11.67 1.81 2.79
CA ARG A 158 11.57 0.89 1.66
C ARG A 158 12.88 0.86 0.86
N PRO A 159 13.49 -0.33 0.64
CA PRO A 159 14.69 -0.44 -0.16
C PRO A 159 14.47 0.13 -1.56
N ARG A 160 15.32 1.09 -1.97
CA ARG A 160 15.33 1.55 -3.37
C ARG A 160 15.81 0.39 -4.22
N ASN A 161 14.94 -0.12 -5.08
CA ASN A 161 15.29 -1.25 -5.92
C ASN A 161 16.49 -0.88 -6.80
N ARG A 162 17.65 -1.51 -6.55
CA ARG A 162 18.87 -1.32 -7.34
C ARG A 162 18.62 -1.96 -8.71
N ALA A 163 18.18 -1.15 -9.67
CA ALA A 163 18.16 -1.57 -11.06
C ALA A 163 19.57 -2.05 -11.42
N THR A 164 19.68 -3.31 -11.83
CA THR A 164 20.89 -3.91 -12.38
C THR A 164 21.38 -3.05 -13.53
N ARG A 165 22.52 -2.40 -13.32
CA ARG A 165 23.29 -1.74 -14.38
C ARG A 165 23.85 -2.87 -15.26
N PRO A 166 23.60 -2.90 -16.57
CA PRO A 166 24.31 -3.85 -17.42
C PRO A 166 25.78 -3.44 -17.38
N GLU A 167 26.63 -4.31 -16.86
CA GLU A 167 28.07 -4.16 -17.00
C GLU A 167 28.37 -4.21 -18.50
N THR A 168 28.70 -3.04 -19.04
CA THR A 168 29.20 -2.92 -20.41
C THR A 168 30.66 -3.37 -20.34
N GLY A 169 30.86 -4.68 -20.47
CA GLY A 169 32.17 -5.28 -20.70
C GLY A 169 32.56 -5.05 -22.16
N THR A 170 33.60 -4.24 -22.34
CA THR A 170 34.33 -3.96 -23.58
C THR A 170 35.12 -5.19 -24.03
#